data_AF-A0A938BSJ4-F1
#
_entry.id   AF-A0A938BSJ4-F1
#
_cell.length_a   1.000
_cell.length_b   1.000
_cell.length_c   1.000
_cell.angle_alpha   90.00
_cell.angle_beta   90.00
_cell.angle_gamma   90.00
#
_symmetry.space_group_name_H-M   'P 1'
#
loop_
_entity.id
_entity.type
_entity.pdbx_description
1 polymer ?
#
loop_
_entity_poly.entity_id
_entity_poly.type
_entity_poly.pdbx_seq_one_letter_code
_entity_poly.pdbx_strand_id
1 'polypeptide(L)'
;MLECGFQSTIFKVLASLKSKEPSVDKIEIHVRHGKVAEGMVDDGFREQCLWHGRYIVPEGLAVRVVRWDEVTFGDWLHDRYLLTDIGGVEIAGGWRAGRSTDTTRISLLGKDVNDELFRRFSLNSTAYKQVDEPPICIQP
;
A
#
# COMPACT_ATOMS: atom_id res chain seq x y z
N MET A 1 -2.80 -7.34 9.27
CA MET A 1 -2.36 -6.42 10.33
C MET A 1 -1.19 -5.62 9.79
N LEU A 2 -1.34 -4.32 9.62
CA LEU A 2 -0.19 -3.46 9.33
C LEU A 2 0.66 -3.40 10.60
N GLU A 3 1.95 -3.71 10.52
CA GLU A 3 2.83 -3.56 11.66
C GLU A 3 3.33 -2.10 11.74
N CYS A 4 3.46 -1.55 12.95
CA CYS A 4 3.84 -0.15 13.21
C CYS A 4 5.09 0.33 12.40
N GLY A 5 6.05 -0.55 12.11
CA GLY A 5 7.21 -0.23 11.27
C GLY A 5 6.89 0.08 9.79
N PHE A 6 5.85 -0.54 9.23
CA PHE A 6 5.36 -0.33 7.85
C PHE A 6 4.80 1.09 7.66
N GLN A 7 4.08 1.60 8.68
CA GLN A 7 3.45 2.91 8.65
C GLN A 7 4.51 4.02 8.50
N SER A 8 5.54 4.03 9.34
CA SER A 8 6.55 5.11 9.33
C SER A 8 7.32 5.27 8.02
N THR A 9 7.51 4.18 7.25
CA THR A 9 8.33 4.21 6.03
C THR A 9 7.52 4.70 4.83
N ILE A 10 6.31 4.17 4.63
CA ILE A 10 5.41 4.61 3.55
C ILE A 10 5.20 6.11 3.64
N PHE A 11 4.95 6.61 4.84
CA PHE A 11 4.72 8.02 5.05
C PHE A 11 5.92 8.92 4.72
N LYS A 12 7.14 8.50 5.04
CA LYS A 12 8.36 9.20 4.59
C LYS A 12 8.48 9.20 3.07
N VAL A 13 8.05 8.12 2.41
CA VAL A 13 7.97 8.05 0.96
C VAL A 13 6.93 9.05 0.43
N LEU A 14 5.72 9.13 1.01
CA LEU A 14 4.70 10.10 0.58
C LEU A 14 5.20 11.55 0.69
N ALA A 15 5.80 11.90 1.83
CA ALA A 15 6.36 13.23 2.04
C ALA A 15 7.50 13.54 1.05
N SER A 16 8.41 12.59 0.83
CA SER A 16 9.49 12.77 -0.13
C SER A 16 8.98 12.85 -1.57
N LEU A 17 7.93 12.10 -1.93
CA LEU A 17 7.34 12.11 -3.26
C LEU A 17 6.69 13.47 -3.53
N LYS A 18 5.87 13.99 -2.61
CA LYS A 18 5.22 15.28 -2.80
C LYS A 18 6.21 16.43 -2.96
N SER A 19 7.34 16.38 -2.23
CA SER A 19 8.41 17.36 -2.35
C SER A 19 9.17 17.29 -3.68
N LYS A 20 9.35 16.10 -4.25
CA LYS A 20 10.19 15.89 -5.45
C LYS A 20 9.37 15.90 -6.74
N GLU A 21 8.13 15.42 -6.67
CA GLU A 21 7.20 15.29 -7.78
C GLU A 21 5.85 15.93 -7.40
N PRO A 22 5.75 17.28 -7.39
CA PRO A 22 4.55 17.98 -6.94
C PRO A 22 3.29 17.67 -7.76
N SER A 23 3.47 17.20 -9.00
CA SER A 23 2.41 16.79 -9.91
C SER A 23 1.71 15.50 -9.50
N VAL A 24 2.29 14.71 -8.59
CA VAL A 24 1.57 13.56 -8.01
C VAL A 24 0.51 14.09 -7.05
N ASP A 25 -0.75 13.85 -7.41
CA ASP A 25 -1.94 14.27 -6.69
C ASP A 25 -2.71 13.10 -6.07
N LYS A 26 -2.42 11.86 -6.50
CA LYS A 26 -3.12 10.66 -6.06
C LYS A 26 -2.18 9.49 -5.77
N ILE A 27 -2.40 8.84 -4.63
CA ILE A 27 -1.70 7.62 -4.22
C ILE A 27 -2.69 6.60 -3.68
N GLU A 28 -2.49 5.34 -4.09
CA GLU A 28 -3.29 4.21 -3.64
C GLU A 28 -2.39 3.20 -2.92
N ILE A 29 -2.78 2.82 -1.71
CA ILE A 29 -2.05 1.83 -0.91
C ILE A 29 -2.89 0.56 -0.89
N HIS A 30 -2.46 -0.44 -1.65
CA HIS A 30 -3.15 -1.73 -1.76
C HIS A 30 -2.58 -2.70 -0.73
N VAL A 31 -3.43 -3.22 0.15
CA VAL A 31 -3.02 -4.12 1.23
C VAL A 31 -3.93 -5.33 1.31
N ARG A 32 -3.42 -6.41 1.87
CA ARG A 32 -4.22 -7.60 2.16
C ARG A 32 -5.24 -7.30 3.26
N HIS A 33 -6.46 -7.74 3.05
CA HIS A 33 -7.48 -7.80 4.09
C HIS A 33 -7.04 -8.84 5.14
N GLY A 34 -6.91 -8.39 6.40
CA GLY A 34 -6.47 -9.28 7.48
C GLY A 34 -7.58 -10.25 7.87
N LYS A 35 -7.24 -11.52 8.15
CA LYS A 35 -8.16 -12.41 8.87
C LYS A 35 -8.28 -11.91 10.31
N VAL A 36 -9.37 -11.22 10.63
CA VAL A 36 -9.85 -11.12 12.01
C VAL A 36 -10.59 -12.42 12.32
N ALA A 37 -10.47 -12.94 13.54
CA ALA A 37 -11.26 -14.11 13.95
C ALA A 37 -12.76 -13.80 13.75
N GLU A 38 -13.54 -14.81 13.37
CA GLU A 38 -14.98 -14.66 13.08
C GLU A 38 -15.68 -13.99 14.27
N GLY A 39 -16.31 -12.83 14.05
CA GLY A 39 -16.96 -12.03 15.10
C GLY A 39 -16.14 -10.88 15.71
N MET A 40 -14.87 -10.68 15.30
CA MET A 40 -14.08 -9.49 15.66
C MET A 40 -14.11 -8.45 14.53
N VAL A 41 -14.40 -7.20 14.88
CA VAL A 41 -14.30 -6.05 13.97
C VAL A 41 -12.80 -5.73 13.77
N ASP A 42 -12.38 -5.40 12.55
CA ASP A 42 -11.00 -4.97 12.25
C ASP A 42 -10.70 -3.56 12.80
N ASP A 43 -10.89 -3.38 14.10
CA ASP A 43 -10.65 -2.12 14.80
C ASP A 43 -9.15 -1.80 14.86
N GLY A 44 -8.29 -2.80 14.73
CA GLY A 44 -6.83 -2.62 14.78
C GLY A 44 -6.26 -1.79 13.62
N PHE A 45 -6.80 -1.91 12.40
CA PHE A 45 -6.37 -1.05 11.29
C PHE A 45 -6.80 0.40 11.53
N ARG A 46 -8.08 0.58 11.89
CA ARG A 46 -8.67 1.90 12.12
C ARG A 46 -8.00 2.61 13.30
N GLU A 47 -7.80 1.91 14.42
CA GLU A 47 -7.12 2.45 15.60
C GLU A 47 -5.69 2.83 15.30
N GLN A 48 -4.92 2.01 14.58
CA GLN A 48 -3.54 2.36 14.22
C GLN A 48 -3.46 3.50 13.20
N CYS A 49 -4.39 3.57 12.24
CA CYS A 49 -4.52 4.71 11.33
C CYS A 49 -4.94 5.98 12.07
N LEU A 50 -5.81 5.91 13.07
CA LEU A 50 -6.22 7.04 13.91
C LEU A 50 -5.12 7.48 14.88
N TRP A 51 -4.35 6.53 15.43
CA TRP A 51 -3.26 6.81 16.38
C TRP A 51 -2.04 7.43 15.71
N HIS A 52 -1.66 6.96 14.53
CA HIS A 52 -0.46 7.44 13.83
C HIS A 52 -0.79 8.43 12.70
N GLY A 53 -1.90 8.26 11.99
CA GLY A 53 -2.23 9.03 10.78
C GLY A 53 -2.53 10.51 11.00
N ARG A 54 -2.55 10.99 12.26
CA ARG A 54 -2.84 12.38 12.61
C ARG A 54 -1.84 13.42 12.05
N TYR A 55 -0.76 13.00 11.39
CA TYR A 55 0.35 13.88 10.97
C TYR A 55 0.92 13.64 9.56
N ILE A 56 0.30 12.81 8.69
CA ILE A 56 1.14 12.09 7.72
C ILE A 56 0.72 12.05 6.24
N VAL A 57 -0.34 12.73 5.84
CA VAL A 57 -0.63 12.96 4.42
C VAL A 57 -0.30 14.41 4.07
N PRO A 58 0.67 14.66 3.16
CA PRO A 58 0.96 16.02 2.69
C PRO A 58 -0.27 16.71 2.10
N GLU A 59 -0.34 18.03 2.25
CA GLU A 59 -1.40 18.84 1.63
C GLU A 59 -1.42 18.66 0.10
N GLY A 60 -2.62 18.62 -0.48
CA GLY A 60 -2.80 18.45 -1.92
C GLY A 60 -2.44 17.06 -2.44
N LEU A 61 -2.38 16.06 -1.57
CA LEU A 61 -2.17 14.65 -1.92
C LEU A 61 -3.37 13.81 -1.48
N ALA A 62 -4.12 13.27 -2.44
CA ALA A 62 -5.19 12.33 -2.18
C ALA A 62 -4.59 10.94 -1.94
N VAL A 63 -4.73 10.42 -0.73
CA VAL A 63 -4.28 9.07 -0.37
C VAL A 63 -5.50 8.23 -0.05
N ARG A 64 -5.56 7.00 -0.59
CA ARG A 64 -6.56 5.99 -0.21
C ARG A 64 -5.90 4.66 0.09
N VAL A 65 -6.47 3.90 1.03
CA VAL A 65 -6.10 2.51 1.28
C VAL A 65 -7.20 1.63 0.74
N VAL A 66 -6.81 0.60 0.01
CA VAL A 66 -7.73 -0.40 -0.53
C VAL A 66 -7.35 -1.76 0.00
N ARG A 67 -8.30 -2.45 0.64
CA ARG A 67 -8.07 -3.79 1.19
C ARG A 67 -8.62 -4.85 0.24
N TRP A 68 -7.83 -5.89 0.03
CA TRP A 68 -8.11 -6.95 -0.94
C TRP A 68 -8.07 -8.32 -0.29
N ASP A 69 -9.03 -9.17 -0.65
CA ASP A 69 -9.01 -10.60 -0.37
C ASP A 69 -8.56 -11.37 -1.60
N GLU A 70 -7.84 -12.47 -1.36
CA GLU A 70 -7.45 -13.42 -2.39
C GLU A 70 -8.69 -14.20 -2.85
N VAL A 71 -8.90 -14.29 -4.16
CA VAL A 71 -9.92 -15.20 -4.70
C VAL A 71 -9.44 -16.64 -4.51
N THR A 72 -10.35 -17.59 -4.28
CA THR A 72 -9.99 -19.02 -4.16
C THR A 72 -9.17 -19.46 -5.36
N PHE A 73 -7.96 -19.99 -5.14
CA PHE A 73 -6.94 -20.34 -6.16
C PHE A 73 -6.25 -19.16 -6.85
N GLY A 74 -6.43 -17.93 -6.37
CA GLY A 74 -5.70 -16.74 -6.82
C GLY A 74 -4.27 -16.66 -6.28
N ASP A 75 -3.48 -15.76 -6.86
CA ASP A 75 -2.10 -15.47 -6.41
C ASP A 75 -2.11 -14.97 -4.96
N TRP A 76 -1.06 -15.30 -4.20
CA TRP A 76 -0.91 -14.83 -2.83
C TRP A 76 -0.48 -13.36 -2.83
N LEU A 77 -1.18 -12.50 -2.08
CA LEU A 77 -0.83 -11.08 -1.99
C LEU A 77 0.33 -10.89 -1.01
N HIS A 78 1.53 -11.26 -1.45
CA HIS A 78 2.75 -11.24 -0.66
C HIS A 78 3.81 -10.25 -1.17
N ASP A 79 3.83 -10.00 -2.49
CA ASP A 79 4.84 -9.15 -3.10
C ASP A 79 4.58 -7.66 -2.85
N ARG A 80 5.66 -6.87 -2.89
CA ARG A 80 5.61 -5.44 -2.60
C ARG A 80 6.13 -4.67 -3.79
N TYR A 81 5.27 -3.84 -4.36
CA TYR A 81 5.57 -3.05 -5.53
C TYR A 81 5.34 -1.57 -5.26
N LEU A 82 6.06 -0.72 -5.99
CA LEU A 82 5.67 0.65 -6.28
C LEU A 82 5.30 0.71 -7.75
N LEU A 83 4.05 1.04 -8.05
CA LEU A 83 3.56 1.15 -9.42
C LEU A 83 3.23 2.60 -9.73
N THR A 84 3.51 3.05 -10.94
CA THR A 84 3.22 4.39 -11.46
C THR A 84 2.74 4.29 -12.90
N ASP A 85 2.18 5.39 -13.42
CA ASP A 85 1.66 5.44 -14.79
C ASP A 85 2.73 5.21 -15.87
N ILE A 86 4.01 5.37 -15.53
CA ILE A 86 5.14 5.23 -16.46
C ILE A 86 6.00 3.99 -16.19
N GLY A 87 5.72 3.23 -15.13
CA GLY A 87 6.48 2.04 -14.75
C GLY A 87 6.44 1.73 -13.26
N GLY A 88 7.17 0.71 -12.84
CA GLY A 88 7.15 0.28 -11.45
C GLY A 88 8.40 -0.46 -11.01
N VAL A 89 8.54 -0.66 -9.71
CA VAL A 89 9.63 -1.42 -9.10
C VAL A 89 9.10 -2.49 -8.14
N GLU A 90 9.76 -3.63 -8.12
CA GLU A 90 9.63 -4.66 -7.09
C GLU A 90 10.61 -4.38 -5.96
N ILE A 91 10.15 -4.49 -4.71
CA ILE A 91 10.97 -4.33 -3.51
C ILE A 91 10.91 -5.65 -2.72
N ALA A 92 11.93 -6.49 -2.86
CA ALA A 92 11.90 -7.87 -2.36
C ALA A 92 11.70 -7.95 -0.84
N GLY A 93 12.36 -7.07 -0.08
CA GLY A 93 12.25 -6.98 1.38
C GLY A 93 11.03 -6.20 1.86
N GLY A 94 10.22 -5.69 0.93
CA GLY A 94 9.08 -4.82 1.22
C GLY A 94 9.46 -3.44 1.74
N TRP A 95 8.46 -2.78 2.34
CA TRP A 95 8.52 -1.38 2.74
C TRP A 95 8.96 -1.15 4.19
N ARG A 96 9.47 -2.18 4.87
CA ARG A 96 9.90 -2.06 6.25
C ARG A 96 11.41 -1.84 6.30
N ALA A 97 11.83 -0.75 6.95
CA ALA A 97 13.23 -0.59 7.31
C ALA A 97 13.65 -1.70 8.29
N GLY A 98 14.61 -2.52 7.87
CA GLY A 98 15.28 -3.50 8.72
C GLY A 98 16.35 -2.87 9.60
N ARG A 99 17.35 -3.65 10.01
CA ARG A 99 18.57 -3.15 10.65
C ARG A 99 19.37 -2.31 9.66
N SER A 100 20.26 -1.45 10.15
CA SER A 100 21.11 -0.61 9.30
C SER A 100 22.01 -1.39 8.32
N THR A 101 22.24 -2.67 8.59
CA THR A 101 23.00 -3.61 7.75
C THR A 101 22.14 -4.37 6.74
N ASP A 102 20.82 -4.31 6.86
CA ASP A 102 19.93 -5.09 6.01
C ASP A 102 19.88 -4.44 4.63
N THR A 103 20.13 -5.26 3.61
CA THR A 103 20.03 -4.85 2.22
C THR A 103 18.82 -5.51 1.59
N THR A 104 18.24 -4.85 0.59
CA THR A 104 17.15 -5.42 -0.18
C THR A 104 17.36 -5.20 -1.66
N ARG A 105 16.91 -6.15 -2.47
CA ARG A 105 16.91 -6.04 -3.92
C ARG A 105 15.73 -5.18 -4.34
N ILE A 106 16.02 -4.16 -5.14
CA ILE A 106 15.02 -3.36 -5.86
C ILE A 106 15.21 -3.65 -7.34
N SER A 107 14.14 -4.04 -8.03
CA SER A 107 14.19 -4.39 -9.45
C SER A 107 13.20 -3.54 -10.23
N LEU A 108 13.64 -3.00 -11.37
CA LEU A 108 12.74 -2.32 -12.31
C LEU A 108 11.86 -3.36 -12.99
N LEU A 109 10.55 -3.09 -13.03
CA LEU A 109 9.60 -3.94 -13.72
C LEU A 109 9.63 -3.65 -15.22
N GLY A 110 9.54 -4.71 -16.02
CA GLY A 110 9.20 -4.56 -17.43
C GLY A 110 7.80 -3.96 -17.56
N LYS A 111 7.56 -3.19 -18.63
CA LYS A 111 6.28 -2.50 -18.86
C LYS A 111 5.09 -3.46 -18.78
N ASP A 112 5.18 -4.62 -19.41
CA ASP A 112 4.10 -5.63 -19.42
C ASP A 112 3.77 -6.15 -18.02
N VAL A 113 4.80 -6.30 -17.17
CA VAL A 113 4.65 -6.73 -15.77
C VAL A 113 3.98 -5.63 -14.95
N ASN A 114 4.40 -4.37 -15.13
CA ASN A 114 3.76 -3.22 -14.47
C ASN A 114 2.27 -3.14 -14.82
N ASP A 115 1.93 -3.20 -16.11
CA ASP A 115 0.56 -3.11 -16.59
C ASP A 115 -0.30 -4.27 -16.08
N GLU A 116 0.27 -5.48 -16.04
CA GLU A 116 -0.42 -6.65 -15.48
C GLU A 116 -0.68 -6.50 -13.98
N LEU A 117 0.31 -6.05 -13.21
CA LEU A 117 0.13 -5.80 -11.77
C LEU A 117 -0.93 -4.74 -11.51
N PHE A 118 -0.98 -3.65 -12.30
CA PHE A 118 -2.05 -2.66 -12.20
C PHE A 118 -3.43 -3.30 -12.42
N ARG A 119 -3.59 -4.15 -13.45
CA ARG A 119 -4.86 -4.82 -13.74
C ARG A 119 -5.33 -5.72 -12.60
N ARG A 120 -4.41 -6.35 -11.88
CA ARG A 120 -4.75 -7.23 -10.73
C ARG A 120 -5.47 -6.48 -9.61
N PHE A 121 -5.21 -5.17 -9.45
CA PHE A 121 -5.86 -4.32 -8.46
C PHE A 121 -7.00 -3.47 -9.04
N SER A 122 -7.70 -4.01 -10.04
CA SER A 122 -8.92 -3.41 -10.58
C SER A 122 -10.17 -4.11 -10.05
N LEU A 123 -11.30 -3.41 -10.03
CA LEU A 123 -12.59 -3.97 -9.58
C LEU A 123 -13.06 -5.16 -10.42
N ASN A 124 -12.60 -5.27 -11.67
CA ASN A 124 -12.95 -6.36 -12.58
C ASN A 124 -11.90 -7.48 -12.60
N SER A 125 -10.90 -7.41 -11.71
CA SER A 125 -9.85 -8.43 -11.59
C SER A 125 -10.42 -9.74 -11.08
N THR A 126 -9.90 -10.85 -11.62
CA THR A 126 -10.14 -12.20 -11.08
C THR A 126 -9.07 -12.63 -10.09
N ALA A 127 -7.99 -11.85 -9.91
CA ALA A 127 -6.91 -12.19 -9.00
C ALA A 127 -7.28 -11.85 -7.54
N TYR A 128 -7.85 -10.66 -7.33
CA TYR A 128 -8.17 -10.13 -6.01
C TYR A 128 -9.58 -9.56 -6.00
N LYS A 129 -10.27 -9.75 -4.88
CA LYS A 129 -11.57 -9.14 -4.62
C LYS A 129 -11.38 -7.97 -3.66
N GLN A 130 -11.78 -6.78 -4.07
CA GLN A 130 -11.81 -5.63 -3.17
C GLN A 130 -12.80 -5.88 -2.04
N VAL A 131 -12.37 -5.64 -0.80
CA VAL A 131 -13.19 -5.81 0.40
C VAL A 131 -13.79 -4.48 0.81
N ASP A 132 -12.95 -3.49 1.05
CA ASP A 132 -13.35 -2.13 1.41
C ASP A 132 -12.23 -1.10 1.23
N GLU A 133 -12.56 0.16 1.54
CA GLU A 133 -11.64 1.32 1.54
C GLU A 133 -11.73 2.03 2.90
N PRO A 134 -10.91 1.63 3.88
CA PRO A 134 -10.99 2.24 5.20
C PRO A 134 -10.58 3.72 5.14
N PRO A 135 -11.23 4.59 5.94
CA PRO A 135 -10.93 6.02 5.92
C PRO A 135 -9.49 6.28 6.39
N ILE A 136 -8.78 7.15 5.67
CA ILE A 136 -7.47 7.67 6.10
C ILE A 136 -7.70 8.96 6.89
N CYS A 137 -6.90 9.17 7.92
CA CYS A 137 -6.85 10.46 8.62
C CYS A 137 -6.16 11.49 7.72
N ILE A 138 -6.91 12.49 7.27
CA ILE A 138 -6.40 13.64 6.54
C ILE A 138 -6.32 14.81 7.54
N GLN A 139 -5.24 15.58 7.53
CA GLN A 139 -5.27 16.86 8.25
C GLN A 139 -6.16 17.84 7.48
N PRO A 140 -7.05 18.59 8.15
CA PRO A 140 -7.79 19.69 7.55
C PRO A 140 -6.85 20.86 7.17
#